data_AF-A0A7X9FE71-F1
#
_entry.id   AF-A0A7X9FE71-F1
#
_cell.length_a   1.000
_cell.length_b   1.000
_cell.length_c   1.000
_cell.angle_alpha   90.00
_cell.angle_beta   90.00
_cell.angle_gamma   90.00
#
_symmetry.space_group_name_H-M   'P 1'
#
loop_
_entity.id
_entity.type
_entity.pdbx_description
1 polymer ?
#
loop_
_entity_poly.entity_id
_entity_poly.type
_entity_poly.pdbx_seq_one_letter_code
_entity_poly.pdbx_strand_id
1 'polypeptide(L)' 'NAGLIEGTIYEEARLLIERLKSPEAVEAFTAFFERRPPDFSRF' A
#
# COMPACT_ATOMS: atom_id res chain seq x y z
N ASN A 1 -0.87 8.21 -27.28
CA ASN A 1 -1.32 8.46 -25.89
C ASN A 1 -1.53 7.18 -25.07
N ALA A 2 -1.92 6.04 -25.66
CA ALA A 2 -2.14 4.78 -24.93
C ALA A 2 -0.88 4.24 -24.19
N GLY A 3 0.31 4.31 -24.80
CA GLY A 3 1.55 3.84 -24.16
C GLY A 3 2.00 4.64 -22.93
N LEU A 4 1.60 5.91 -22.81
CA LEU A 4 1.87 6.69 -21.59
C LEU A 4 1.00 6.22 -20.42
N ILE A 5 -0.28 5.93 -20.69
CA ILE A 5 -1.22 5.42 -19.69
C ILE A 5 -0.75 4.06 -19.16
N GLU A 6 -0.38 3.16 -20.06
CA GLU A 6 0.14 1.84 -19.71
C GLU A 6 1.41 1.93 -18.86
N GLY A 7 2.37 2.78 -19.26
CA GLY A 7 3.59 3.01 -18.49
C GLY A 7 3.34 3.55 -17.08
N THR A 8 2.40 4.49 -16.93
CA THR A 8 2.00 5.01 -15.62
C THR A 8 1.36 3.93 -14.74
N ILE A 9 0.47 3.10 -15.29
CA ILE A 9 -0.16 2.02 -14.53
C ILE A 9 0.89 1.06 -13.97
N TYR A 10 1.90 0.68 -14.77
CA TYR A 10 2.95 -0.22 -14.31
C TYR A 10 3.82 0.38 -13.21
N GLU A 11 4.18 1.65 -13.33
CA GLU A 11 4.99 2.32 -12.32
C GLU A 11 4.24 2.49 -10.99
N GLU A 12 2.97 2.90 -11.05
CA GLU A 12 2.12 2.99 -9.86
C GLU A 12 1.91 1.63 -9.20
N ALA A 13 1.72 0.56 -9.99
CA ALA A 13 1.60 -0.79 -9.45
C ALA A 13 2.90 -1.24 -8.74
N ARG A 14 4.07 -0.93 -9.30
CA ARG A 14 5.37 -1.22 -8.69
C ARG A 14 5.51 -0.50 -7.34
N LEU A 15 5.24 0.81 -7.31
CA LEU A 15 5.31 1.62 -6.11
C LEU A 15 4.32 1.15 -5.04
N LEU A 16 3.10 0.80 -5.43
CA LEU A 16 2.09 0.26 -4.53
C LEU A 16 2.57 -1.05 -3.87
N ILE A 17 3.11 -2.00 -4.65
CA ILE A 17 3.61 -3.27 -4.13
C ILE A 17 4.76 -3.05 -3.14
N GLU A 18 5.63 -2.06 -3.38
CA GLU A 18 6.67 -1.70 -2.41
C GLU A 18 6.06 -1.14 -1.11
N ARG A 19 5.03 -0.29 -1.20
CA ARG A 19 4.36 0.30 -0.02
C ARG A 19 3.54 -0.69 0.78
N LEU A 20 2.96 -1.72 0.14
CA LEU A 20 2.24 -2.78 0.84
C LEU A 20 3.11 -3.60 1.80
N LYS A 21 4.44 -3.54 1.66
CA LYS A 21 5.40 -4.19 2.57
C LYS A 21 5.82 -3.31 3.74
N SER A 22 5.33 -2.07 3.80
CA SER A 22 5.69 -1.15 4.89
C SER A 22 5.11 -1.62 6.23
N PRO A 23 5.78 -1.31 7.35
CA PRO A 23 5.25 -1.57 8.68
C PRO A 23 3.84 -0.98 8.91
N GLU A 24 3.59 0.22 8.36
CA GLU A 24 2.27 0.88 8.40
C GLU A 24 1.19 0.04 7.71
N ALA A 25 1.47 -0.47 6.50
CA ALA A 25 0.53 -1.31 5.76
C ALA A 25 0.27 -2.64 6.48
N VAL A 26 1.30 -3.26 7.03
CA VAL A 26 1.17 -4.49 7.82
C VAL A 26 0.25 -4.27 9.03
N GLU A 27 0.43 -3.17 9.76
CA GLU A 27 -0.42 -2.83 10.90
C GLU A 27 -1.87 -2.56 10.48
N ALA A 28 -2.08 -1.79 9.41
CA ALA A 28 -3.41 -1.52 8.89
C ALA A 28 -4.18 -2.81 8.54
N PHE A 29 -3.54 -3.75 7.84
CA PHE A 29 -4.17 -5.03 7.50
C PHE A 29 -4.39 -5.91 8.73
N THR A 30 -3.41 -6.00 9.62
CA THR A 30 -3.52 -6.79 10.86
C THR A 30 -4.68 -6.30 11.71
N ALA A 31 -4.75 -4.99 11.97
CA ALA A 31 -5.82 -4.38 12.74
C ALA A 31 -7.20 -4.59 12.11
N PHE A 32 -7.29 -4.50 10.78
CA PHE A 32 -8.53 -4.78 10.03
C PHE A 32 -9.00 -6.23 10.24
N PHE A 33 -8.12 -7.22 10.09
CA PHE A 33 -8.46 -8.63 10.32
C PHE A 33 -8.84 -8.91 11.78
N GLU A 34 -8.21 -8.23 12.73
CA GLU A 34 -8.48 -8.33 14.16
C GLU A 34 -9.70 -7.49 14.62
N ARG A 35 -10.31 -6.71 13.73
CA ARG A 35 -11.44 -5.79 14.03
C ARG A 35 -11.12 -4.78 15.15
N ARG A 36 -9.88 -4.28 15.16
CA ARG A 36 -9.44 -3.20 16.06
C ARG A 36 -8.96 -1.99 15.24
N PRO A 37 -8.86 -0.81 15.85
CA PRO A 37 -8.19 0.32 15.22
C PRO A 37 -6.69 0.02 15.01
N PRO A 38 -6.11 0.42 13.87
CA PRO A 38 -4.67 0.38 13.67
C PRO A 38 -3.94 1.43 14.52
N ASP A 39 -2.76 1.09 15.02
CA ASP A 39 -1.87 1.99 15.76
C ASP A 39 -0.77 2.55 14.84
N PHE A 40 -0.90 3.83 14.49
CA PHE A 40 0.08 4.54 13.68
C PHE A 40 1.02 5.45 14.49
N SER A 41 1.09 5.32 15.81
CA SER A 41 1.85 6.23 16.68
C SER A 41 3.36 6.27 16.45
N ARG A 42 3.90 5.37 15.60
CA ARG A 42 5.35 5.17 15.38
C ARG A 42 5.78 5.29 13.92
N PHE A 43 4.90 5.70 13.02
CA PHE A 43 5.18 5.89 11.60
C PHE A 43 5.10 7.36 11.18
#